data_AF-A0A8I1RIV7-F1
#
_entry.id   AF-A0A8I1RIV7-F1
#
_cell.length_a   1.000
_cell.length_b   1.000
_cell.length_c   1.000
_cell.angle_alpha   90.00
_cell.angle_beta   90.00
_cell.angle_gamma   90.00
#
_symmetry.space_group_name_H-M   'P 1'
#
loop_
_entity.id
_entity.type
_entity.pdbx_description
1 polymer ?
#
loop_
_entity_poly.entity_id
_entity_poly.type
_entity_poly.pdbx_seq_one_letter_code
_entity_poly.pdbx_strand_id
1 'polypeptide(L)'
;MMAVLRVGPLPEGAVEAASRFHADLLPQALALLPDPPHPGEALTLIFPSAPHDHRAWRLAVLEDLARAAAPVRVNGVVGDDEAAIAEALAFLEAAPGVTGQLLAVGPA
;
A
#
# COMPACT_ATOMS: atom_id res chain seq x y z
N MET A 1 -13.72 -7.49 -1.08
CA MET A 1 -13.58 -6.76 0.20
C MET A 1 -12.17 -6.25 0.26
N MET A 2 -11.97 -4.96 0.57
CA MET A 2 -10.65 -4.36 0.69
C MET A 2 -10.31 -4.04 2.15
N ALA A 3 -9.20 -4.58 2.62
CA ALA A 3 -8.54 -4.15 3.86
C ALA A 3 -7.66 -2.93 3.58
N VAL A 4 -7.52 -2.05 4.58
CA VAL A 4 -6.70 -0.84 4.49
C VAL A 4 -5.77 -0.78 5.70
N LEU A 5 -4.47 -0.61 5.45
CA LEU A 5 -3.45 -0.41 6.48
C LEU A 5 -2.81 0.96 6.30
N ARG A 6 -2.95 1.83 7.30
CA ARG A 6 -2.23 3.11 7.34
C ARG A 6 -0.80 2.88 7.85
N VAL A 7 0.17 3.18 7.02
CA VAL A 7 1.58 3.25 7.39
C VAL A 7 1.73 4.53 8.19
N GLY A 8 1.97 4.40 9.49
CA GLY A 8 2.19 5.54 10.38
C GLY A 8 3.45 6.35 10.00
N PRO A 9 3.84 7.35 10.81
CA PRO A 9 5.05 8.11 10.56
C PRO A 9 6.28 7.19 10.53
N LEU A 10 7.10 7.35 9.49
CA LEU A 10 8.39 6.67 9.33
C LEU A 10 9.53 7.68 9.49
N PRO A 11 10.76 7.20 9.76
CA PRO A 11 11.97 8.03 9.66
C PRO A 11 12.04 8.84 8.36
N GLU A 12 12.70 10.00 8.40
CA GLU A 12 12.87 10.86 7.22
C GLU A 12 13.73 10.21 6.13
N GLY A 13 14.82 9.53 6.54
CA GLY A 13 15.71 8.83 5.61
C GLY A 13 15.06 7.59 5.01
N ALA A 14 15.15 7.44 3.69
CA ALA A 14 14.47 6.35 2.97
C ALA A 14 14.93 4.95 3.39
N VAL A 15 16.22 4.78 3.72
CA VAL A 15 16.77 3.48 4.16
C VAL A 15 16.27 3.12 5.55
N GLU A 16 16.28 4.07 6.48
CA GLU A 16 15.79 3.91 7.85
C GLU A 16 14.27 3.66 7.85
N ALA A 17 13.54 4.36 6.99
CA ALA A 17 12.11 4.17 6.78
C ALA A 17 11.78 2.78 6.24
N ALA A 18 12.51 2.33 5.21
CA ALA A 18 12.33 1.00 4.64
C ALA A 18 12.63 -0.09 5.69
N SER A 19 13.72 0.08 6.46
CA SER A 19 14.08 -0.85 7.55
C SER A 19 12.97 -0.95 8.59
N ARG A 20 12.46 0.20 9.09
CA ARG A 20 11.35 0.21 10.05
C ARG A 20 10.07 -0.38 9.48
N PHE A 21 9.75 -0.06 8.22
CA PHE A 21 8.58 -0.63 7.56
C PHE A 21 8.67 -2.16 7.52
N HIS A 22 9.80 -2.72 7.10
CA HIS A 22 9.96 -4.18 7.01
C HIS A 22 9.97 -4.87 8.37
N ALA A 23 10.51 -4.22 9.41
CA ALA A 23 10.54 -4.77 10.76
C ALA A 23 9.16 -4.78 11.42
N ASP A 24 8.41 -3.67 11.30
CA ASP A 24 7.25 -3.43 12.16
C ASP A 24 5.90 -3.48 11.42
N LEU A 25 5.86 -3.01 10.17
CA LEU A 25 4.60 -2.80 9.43
C LEU A 25 4.33 -3.93 8.41
N LEU A 26 5.37 -4.47 7.77
CA LEU A 26 5.24 -5.58 6.82
C LEU A 26 4.60 -6.82 7.46
N PRO A 27 4.95 -7.24 8.71
CA PRO A 27 4.25 -8.35 9.36
C PRO A 27 2.75 -8.09 9.56
N GLN A 28 2.36 -6.84 9.81
CA GLN A 28 0.95 -6.46 9.95
C GLN A 28 0.22 -6.52 8.60
N ALA A 29 0.86 -6.05 7.52
CA ALA A 29 0.32 -6.16 6.16
C ALA A 29 0.10 -7.64 5.78
N LEU A 30 1.07 -8.51 6.08
CA LEU A 30 0.97 -9.95 5.83
C LEU A 30 -0.17 -10.60 6.64
N ALA A 31 -0.37 -10.19 7.89
CA ALA A 31 -1.45 -10.72 8.74
C ALA A 31 -2.87 -10.31 8.27
N LEU A 32 -2.98 -9.29 7.41
CA LEU A 32 -4.24 -8.86 6.81
C LEU A 32 -4.57 -9.61 5.51
N LEU A 33 -3.61 -10.36 4.94
CA LEU A 33 -3.86 -11.15 3.75
C LEU A 33 -4.62 -12.43 4.13
N PRO A 34 -5.65 -12.82 3.36
CA PRO A 34 -6.37 -14.08 3.57
C PRO A 34 -5.48 -15.30 3.35
N ASP A 35 -5.73 -16.36 4.13
CA ASP A 35 -5.17 -17.69 3.94
C ASP A 35 -6.29 -18.75 4.02
N PRO A 36 -6.66 -19.42 2.91
CA PRO A 36 -6.06 -19.31 1.58
C PRO A 36 -6.48 -18.03 0.82
N PRO A 37 -5.69 -17.55 -0.13
CA PRO A 37 -6.01 -16.34 -0.89
C PRO A 37 -7.18 -16.56 -1.88
N HIS A 38 -8.10 -15.60 -1.93
CA HIS A 38 -9.31 -15.67 -2.77
C HIS A 38 -9.47 -14.46 -3.73
N PRO A 39 -10.08 -14.66 -4.92
CA PRO A 39 -10.37 -13.56 -5.83
C PRO A 39 -11.34 -12.54 -5.23
N GLY A 40 -11.15 -11.26 -5.54
CA GLY A 40 -12.01 -10.17 -5.06
C GLY A 40 -11.62 -9.61 -3.69
N GLU A 41 -10.56 -10.15 -3.07
CA GLU A 41 -9.92 -9.57 -1.91
C GLU A 41 -8.81 -8.58 -2.31
N ALA A 42 -8.63 -7.55 -1.50
CA ALA A 42 -7.61 -6.54 -1.72
C ALA A 42 -7.04 -5.99 -0.41
N LEU A 43 -5.80 -5.54 -0.46
CA LEU A 43 -5.13 -4.79 0.59
C LEU A 43 -4.58 -3.49 0.00
N THR A 44 -4.88 -2.35 0.62
CA THR A 44 -4.25 -1.07 0.27
C THR A 44 -3.44 -0.51 1.44
N LEU A 45 -2.16 -0.20 1.18
CA LEU A 45 -1.28 0.48 2.12
C LEU A 45 -1.32 2.00 1.90
N ILE A 46 -1.67 2.78 2.92
CA ILE A 46 -1.64 4.25 2.83
C ILE A 46 -0.34 4.74 3.45
N PHE A 47 0.53 5.34 2.64
CA PHE A 47 1.77 5.96 3.08
C PHE A 47 1.62 7.48 3.21
N PRO A 48 2.24 8.11 4.22
CA PRO A 48 2.32 9.55 4.28
C PRO A 48 3.20 10.09 3.15
N SER A 49 3.01 11.37 2.83
CA SER A 49 3.89 12.07 1.89
C SER A 49 5.34 12.02 2.40
N ALA A 50 6.27 11.79 1.47
CA ALA A 50 7.70 11.76 1.77
C ALA A 50 8.49 12.19 0.53
N PRO A 51 9.78 12.52 0.68
CA PRO A 51 10.63 12.82 -0.46
C PRO A 51 10.70 11.66 -1.48
N HIS A 52 11.06 12.00 -2.71
CA HIS A 52 11.00 11.11 -3.87
C HIS A 52 11.81 9.80 -3.74
N ASP A 53 12.86 9.79 -2.93
CA ASP A 53 13.73 8.63 -2.66
C ASP A 53 13.02 7.51 -1.90
N HIS A 54 11.86 7.77 -1.29
CA HIS A 54 11.00 6.74 -0.70
C HIS A 54 10.24 5.91 -1.74
N ARG A 55 10.09 6.39 -2.98
CA ARG A 55 9.19 5.77 -3.97
C ARG A 55 9.62 4.35 -4.32
N ALA A 56 10.92 4.13 -4.53
CA ALA A 56 11.44 2.88 -5.08
C ALA A 56 11.18 1.69 -4.15
N TRP A 57 11.51 1.83 -2.86
CA TRP A 57 11.32 0.74 -1.91
C TRP A 57 9.84 0.46 -1.63
N ARG A 58 9.00 1.51 -1.58
CA ARG A 58 7.55 1.36 -1.39
C ARG A 58 6.91 0.59 -2.53
N LEU A 59 7.26 0.92 -3.77
CA LEU A 59 6.76 0.22 -4.95
C LEU A 59 7.21 -1.24 -4.98
N ALA A 60 8.49 -1.51 -4.72
CA ALA A 60 9.03 -2.86 -4.70
C ALA A 60 8.28 -3.78 -3.71
N VAL A 61 8.01 -3.29 -2.49
CA VAL A 61 7.21 -4.02 -1.49
C VAL A 61 5.82 -4.37 -2.02
N LEU A 62 5.14 -3.41 -2.67
CA LEU A 62 3.78 -3.62 -3.18
C LEU A 62 3.75 -4.62 -4.33
N GLU A 63 4.72 -4.55 -5.24
CA GLU A 63 4.87 -5.50 -6.34
C GLU A 63 5.11 -6.92 -5.84
N ASP A 64 5.96 -7.08 -4.82
CA ASP A 64 6.27 -8.38 -4.24
C ASP A 64 5.11 -8.96 -3.42
N LEU A 65 4.43 -8.13 -2.62
CA LEU A 65 3.22 -8.55 -1.91
C LEU A 65 2.10 -8.95 -2.87
N ALA A 66 1.87 -8.17 -3.92
CA ALA A 66 0.86 -8.49 -4.94
C ALA A 66 1.15 -9.83 -5.63
N ARG A 67 2.43 -10.11 -5.91
CA ARG A 67 2.84 -11.38 -6.53
C ARG A 67 2.68 -12.56 -5.57
N ALA A 68 3.10 -12.40 -4.32
CA ALA A 68 3.06 -13.45 -3.31
C ALA A 68 1.63 -13.78 -2.85
N ALA A 69 0.75 -12.79 -2.79
CA ALA A 69 -0.62 -12.92 -2.29
C ALA A 69 -1.65 -13.26 -3.37
N ALA A 70 -1.24 -13.43 -4.63
CA ALA A 70 -2.16 -13.67 -5.74
C ALA A 70 -3.12 -14.84 -5.41
N PRO A 71 -4.45 -14.70 -5.67
CA PRO A 71 -5.10 -13.64 -6.44
C PRO A 71 -5.51 -12.35 -5.68
N VAL A 72 -5.10 -12.17 -4.43
CA VAL A 72 -5.37 -10.93 -3.66
C VAL A 72 -4.65 -9.76 -4.31
N ARG A 73 -5.33 -8.62 -4.45
CA ARG A 73 -4.72 -7.40 -5.01
C ARG A 73 -4.04 -6.61 -3.89
N VAL A 74 -2.81 -6.18 -4.10
CA VAL A 74 -2.10 -5.33 -3.13
C VAL A 74 -1.66 -4.05 -3.82
N ASN A 75 -2.07 -2.90 -3.31
CA ASN A 75 -1.70 -1.59 -3.84
C ASN A 75 -1.31 -0.64 -2.71
N GLY A 76 -0.78 0.52 -3.06
CA GLY A 76 -0.51 1.60 -2.12
C GLY A 76 -0.97 2.95 -2.63
N VAL A 77 -1.26 3.83 -1.68
CA VAL A 77 -1.60 5.23 -1.90
C VAL A 77 -0.61 6.09 -1.11
N VAL A 78 -0.11 7.18 -1.69
CA VAL A 78 0.71 8.19 -1.03
C VAL A 78 -0.03 9.51 -1.02
N GLY A 79 -0.20 10.09 0.15
CA GLY A 79 -0.80 11.42 0.31
C GLY A 79 -1.28 11.63 1.74
N ASP A 80 -1.64 12.87 2.05
CA ASP A 80 -2.12 13.27 3.38
C ASP A 80 -3.54 13.86 3.33
N ASP A 81 -4.10 14.08 2.13
CA ASP A 81 -5.48 14.56 1.96
C ASP A 81 -6.46 13.38 2.01
N GLU A 82 -7.32 13.38 3.03
CA GLU A 82 -8.25 12.28 3.30
C GLU A 82 -9.32 12.12 2.21
N ALA A 83 -9.72 13.20 1.54
CA ALA A 83 -10.69 13.13 0.44
C ALA A 83 -10.06 12.47 -0.79
N ALA A 84 -8.86 12.89 -1.17
CA ALA A 84 -8.10 12.31 -2.28
C ALA A 84 -7.73 10.83 -2.03
N ILE A 85 -7.39 10.48 -0.78
CA ILE A 85 -7.18 9.07 -0.38
C ILE A 85 -8.48 8.28 -0.56
N ALA A 86 -9.62 8.80 -0.11
CA ALA A 86 -10.90 8.11 -0.24
C ALA A 86 -11.30 7.90 -1.71
N GLU A 87 -11.06 8.88 -2.58
CA GLU A 87 -11.29 8.76 -4.02
C GLU A 87 -10.41 7.68 -4.65
N ALA A 88 -9.12 7.62 -4.29
CA ALA A 88 -8.22 6.58 -4.78
C ALA A 88 -8.62 5.18 -4.28
N LEU A 89 -9.08 5.06 -3.04
CA LEU A 89 -9.61 3.79 -2.52
C LEU A 89 -10.87 3.36 -3.29
N ALA A 90 -11.79 4.28 -3.59
CA ALA A 90 -12.98 4.00 -4.38
C ALA A 90 -12.63 3.54 -5.80
N PHE A 91 -11.65 4.21 -6.43
CA PHE A 91 -11.10 3.79 -7.71
C PHE A 91 -10.51 2.36 -7.66
N LEU A 92 -9.67 2.06 -6.66
CA LEU A 92 -9.03 0.76 -6.51
C LEU A 92 -10.04 -0.37 -6.27
N GLU A 93 -11.11 -0.12 -5.50
CA GLU A 93 -12.20 -1.08 -5.29
C GLU A 93 -12.89 -1.43 -6.62
N ALA A 94 -13.13 -0.42 -7.47
CA ALA A 94 -13.79 -0.58 -8.77
C ALA A 94 -12.89 -1.14 -9.89
N ALA A 95 -11.57 -1.25 -9.66
CA ALA A 95 -10.59 -1.58 -10.69
C ALA A 95 -9.95 -2.98 -10.47
N PRO A 96 -10.66 -4.10 -10.74
CA PRO A 96 -10.19 -5.46 -10.40
C PRO A 96 -8.91 -5.89 -11.13
N GLY A 97 -8.47 -5.16 -12.16
CA GLY A 97 -7.20 -5.42 -12.86
C GLY A 97 -5.98 -4.71 -12.25
N VAL A 98 -6.15 -3.84 -11.25
CA VAL A 98 -5.07 -3.02 -10.68
C VAL A 98 -4.49 -3.70 -9.44
N THR A 99 -3.20 -4.05 -9.50
CA THR A 99 -2.43 -4.62 -8.39
C THR A 99 -0.93 -4.25 -8.54
N GLY A 100 -0.19 -4.23 -7.45
CA GLY A 100 1.23 -3.88 -7.39
C GLY A 100 1.53 -2.41 -7.68
N GLN A 101 0.56 -1.50 -7.54
CA GLN A 101 0.71 -0.09 -7.90
C GLN A 101 0.86 0.82 -6.68
N LEU A 102 1.56 1.95 -6.86
CA LEU A 102 1.68 3.04 -5.89
C LEU A 102 1.10 4.33 -6.49
N LEU A 103 -0.07 4.77 -6.02
CA LEU A 103 -0.75 5.98 -6.49
C LEU A 103 -0.40 7.17 -5.61
N ALA A 104 0.12 8.26 -6.19
CA ALA A 104 0.27 9.52 -5.48
C ALA A 104 -1.00 10.36 -5.65
N VAL A 105 -1.54 10.85 -4.53
CA VAL A 105 -2.77 11.65 -4.50
C VAL A 105 -2.53 12.97 -3.78
N GLY A 106 -3.24 13.99 -4.21
CA GLY A 106 -3.24 15.32 -3.62
C GLY A 106 -4.58 16.00 -3.86
N PRO A 107 -4.79 17.21 -3.33
CA PRO A 107 -5.99 17.99 -3.65
C PRO A 107 -6.09 18.19 -5.17
N ALA A 108 -7.32 18.16 -5.67
CA ALA A 108 -7.66 18.43 -7.06
C ALA A 108 -7.32 19.86 -7.50
#